data_AF-A0A1V5HH38-F1
#
_entry.id   AF-A0A1V5HH38-F1
#
_cell.length_a   1.000
_cell.length_b   1.000
_cell.length_c   1.000
_cell.angle_alpha   90.00
_cell.angle_beta   90.00
_cell.angle_gamma   90.00
#
_symmetry.space_group_name_H-M   'P 1'
#
loop_
_entity.id
_entity.type
_entity.pdbx_description
1 polymer ?
#
loop_
_entity_poly.entity_id
_entity_poly.type
_entity_poly.pdbx_seq_one_letter_code
_entity_poly.pdbx_strand_id
1 'polypeptide(L)'
;MVDRRFILGDPEKEAFRRILRQCETFYGLHILTYCIMSNHFHVLIQVPEPVELSEEDVLHRIEALYSAKFVAGLRQDLDALRQAGQHSLAQARLDSFSRRMGSLSNFMKSLKQRFSSFYNRNHQRSGTLWEERFRSVIVEGDERALLTMALYIDLNPIRAGLVSDPAEYRFCGYAEAVGGGHAAREGLLSLVSWIPRSWRSVQAEYRRLLYSTGEETSIRKGFSREETAAVEAREGHLPAGAALRHRIRYLSEGVILGSRGFIDSWLDQNRWRFGRERAFESPPRRLLDIALLRPPQTAPG
;
A
#
# COMPACT_ATOMS: atom_id res chain seq x y z
N MET A 1 6.80 1.96 18.88
CA MET A 1 6.55 3.42 18.95
C MET A 1 6.88 3.88 20.35
N VAL A 2 7.23 5.16 20.55
CA VAL A 2 7.55 5.69 21.88
C VAL A 2 6.44 5.35 22.88
N ASP A 3 6.83 4.72 23.99
CA ASP A 3 6.01 4.20 25.09
C ASP A 3 5.03 3.06 24.72
N ARG A 4 5.24 2.37 23.58
CA ARG A 4 4.39 1.26 23.07
C ARG A 4 2.87 1.57 23.02
N ARG A 5 2.48 2.84 23.01
CA ARG A 5 1.08 3.27 22.99
C ARG A 5 0.39 2.89 21.67
N PHE A 6 -0.90 2.59 21.75
CA PHE A 6 -1.78 2.36 20.59
C PHE A 6 -2.15 3.68 19.92
N ILE A 7 -1.19 4.31 19.23
CA ILE A 7 -1.36 5.66 18.67
C ILE A 7 -1.79 5.66 17.19
N LEU A 8 -1.83 4.50 16.54
CA LEU A 8 -2.28 4.40 15.15
C LEU A 8 -3.78 4.11 15.12
N GLY A 9 -4.58 5.16 14.99
CA GLY A 9 -5.97 5.08 14.57
C GLY A 9 -6.08 4.87 13.06
N ASP A 10 -7.31 4.74 12.56
CA ASP A 10 -7.54 4.51 11.13
C ASP A 10 -7.07 5.66 10.23
N PRO A 11 -7.23 6.95 10.58
CA PRO A 11 -6.65 8.06 9.81
C PRO A 11 -5.12 7.98 9.73
N GLU A 12 -4.46 7.60 10.84
CA GLU A 12 -3.01 7.44 10.89
C GLU A 12 -2.53 6.25 10.06
N LYS A 13 -3.21 5.11 10.14
CA LYS A 13 -2.88 3.94 9.32
C LYS A 13 -3.08 4.22 7.83
N GLU A 14 -4.12 4.96 7.45
CA GLU A 14 -4.35 5.37 6.06
C GLU A 14 -3.24 6.31 5.56
N ALA A 15 -2.85 7.30 6.36
CA ALA A 15 -1.73 8.17 6.04
C ALA A 15 -0.41 7.38 5.95
N PHE A 16 -0.17 6.43 6.85
CA PHE A 16 0.99 5.56 6.83
C PHE A 16 1.03 4.73 5.55
N ARG A 17 -0.08 4.07 5.19
CA ARG A 17 -0.23 3.29 3.95
C ARG A 17 0.06 4.12 2.71
N ARG A 18 -0.45 5.35 2.64
CA ARG A 18 -0.16 6.27 1.54
C ARG A 18 1.32 6.59 1.44
N ILE A 19 1.97 6.95 2.56
CA ILE A 19 3.41 7.26 2.59
C ILE A 19 4.22 6.01 2.23
N LEU A 20 3.80 4.82 2.69
CA LEU A 20 4.42 3.54 2.37
C LEU A 20 4.46 3.30 0.85
N ARG A 21 3.33 3.49 0.15
CA ARG A 21 3.25 3.37 -1.32
C ARG A 21 4.02 4.47 -2.06
N GLN A 22 4.02 5.70 -1.54
CA GLN A 22 4.86 6.76 -2.11
C GLN A 22 6.36 6.44 -2.00
N CYS A 23 6.79 5.87 -0.87
CA CYS A 23 8.14 5.40 -0.69
C CYS A 23 8.44 4.21 -1.62
N GLU A 24 7.52 3.26 -1.79
CA GLU A 24 7.67 2.13 -2.71
C GLU A 24 8.04 2.62 -4.12
N THR A 25 7.26 3.56 -4.66
CA THR A 25 7.51 4.16 -5.98
C THR A 25 8.85 4.90 -6.05
N PHE A 26 9.13 5.82 -5.12
CA PHE A 26 10.37 6.61 -5.18
C PHE A 26 11.61 5.73 -5.10
N TYR A 27 11.60 4.74 -4.21
CA TYR A 27 12.75 3.87 -3.98
C TYR A 27 12.84 2.75 -5.02
N GLY A 28 11.82 2.53 -5.85
CA GLY A 28 11.78 1.42 -6.79
C GLY A 28 11.88 0.07 -6.10
N LEU A 29 11.24 -0.06 -4.95
CA LEU A 29 11.11 -1.33 -4.23
C LEU A 29 9.73 -1.92 -4.53
N HIS A 30 9.52 -3.20 -4.26
CA HIS A 30 8.22 -3.85 -4.41
C HIS A 30 7.72 -4.37 -3.07
N ILE A 31 6.58 -3.85 -2.61
CA ILE A 31 5.93 -4.31 -1.40
C ILE A 31 5.01 -5.48 -1.77
N LEU A 32 5.40 -6.67 -1.32
CA LEU A 32 4.66 -7.90 -1.59
C LEU A 32 3.38 -7.97 -0.75
N THR A 33 3.51 -7.67 0.55
CA THR A 33 2.39 -7.48 1.47
C THR A 33 2.83 -6.67 2.70
N TYR A 34 1.89 -6.24 3.52
CA TYR A 34 2.14 -5.52 4.76
C TYR A 34 0.99 -5.73 5.75
N CYS A 35 1.21 -5.35 7.01
CA CYS A 35 0.15 -5.20 8.00
C CYS A 35 0.49 -4.06 8.95
N ILE A 36 -0.39 -3.05 9.07
CA ILE A 36 -0.24 -1.92 9.98
C ILE A 36 -1.12 -2.18 11.20
N MET A 37 -0.50 -2.41 12.35
CA MET A 37 -1.18 -2.60 13.63
C MET A 37 -1.32 -1.24 14.36
N SER A 38 -2.00 -1.24 15.50
CA SER A 38 -2.19 -0.03 16.31
C SER A 38 -0.90 0.48 16.99
N ASN A 39 0.10 -0.39 17.18
CA ASN A 39 1.36 -0.06 17.84
C ASN A 39 2.66 -0.34 17.03
N HIS A 40 2.57 -1.05 15.91
CA HIS A 40 3.70 -1.42 15.04
C HIS A 40 3.21 -1.75 13.63
N PHE A 41 4.11 -2.10 12.71
CA PHE A 41 3.78 -2.55 11.36
C PHE A 41 4.77 -3.60 10.89
N HIS A 42 4.34 -4.43 9.94
CA HIS A 42 5.16 -5.41 9.23
C HIS A 42 5.06 -5.13 7.72
N VAL A 43 6.16 -5.25 6.99
CA VAL A 43 6.17 -5.10 5.52
C VAL A 43 7.12 -6.14 4.96
N LEU A 44 6.67 -6.88 3.95
CA LEU A 44 7.52 -7.75 3.13
C LEU A 44 7.89 -7.00 1.85
N ILE A 45 9.18 -6.80 1.65
CA ILE A 45 9.71 -5.99 0.54
C ILE A 45 10.67 -6.84 -0.28
N GLN A 46 10.43 -6.87 -1.58
CA GLN A 46 11.40 -7.34 -2.56
C GLN A 46 12.24 -6.15 -3.02
N VAL A 47 13.56 -6.34 -3.00
CA VAL A 47 14.53 -5.40 -3.57
C VAL A 47 14.86 -5.87 -4.98
N PRO A 48 14.47 -5.14 -6.03
CA PRO A 48 14.78 -5.54 -7.41
C PRO A 48 16.28 -5.45 -7.67
N GLU A 49 16.73 -6.18 -8.69
CA GLU A 49 18.07 -5.98 -9.23
C GLU A 49 18.26 -4.52 -9.69
N PRO A 50 19.44 -3.93 -9.48
CA PRO A 50 19.72 -2.59 -9.96
C PRO A 50 19.53 -2.49 -11.48
N VAL A 51 18.76 -1.51 -11.91
CA VAL A 51 18.57 -1.17 -13.32
C VAL A 51 19.04 0.26 -13.56
N GLU A 52 19.64 0.52 -14.72
CA GLU A 52 19.89 1.89 -15.16
C GLU A 52 18.56 2.57 -15.43
N LEU A 53 18.36 3.74 -14.82
CA LEU A 53 17.13 4.51 -14.95
C LEU A 53 17.37 5.66 -15.92
N SER A 54 16.41 5.88 -16.81
CA SER A 54 16.39 7.11 -17.60
C SER A 54 16.13 8.31 -16.67
N GLU A 55 16.47 9.51 -17.13
CA GLU A 55 16.13 10.73 -16.41
C GLU A 55 14.62 10.85 -16.14
N GLU A 56 13.79 10.48 -17.12
CA GLU A 56 12.34 10.57 -16.97
C GLU A 56 11.83 9.57 -15.92
N ASP A 57 12.43 8.38 -15.83
CA ASP A 57 12.11 7.43 -14.76
C ASP A 57 12.48 7.99 -13.37
N VAL A 58 13.64 8.65 -13.27
CA VAL A 58 14.09 9.28 -12.01
C VAL A 58 13.12 10.40 -11.62
N LEU A 59 12.72 11.26 -12.57
CA LEU A 59 11.78 12.35 -12.32
C LEU A 59 10.39 11.83 -11.94
N HIS A 60 9.89 10.81 -12.64
CA HIS A 60 8.62 10.16 -12.30
C HIS A 60 8.64 9.58 -10.88
N ARG A 61 9.76 8.96 -10.46
CA ARG A 61 9.92 8.46 -9.09
C ARG A 61 9.98 9.60 -8.06
N ILE A 62 10.59 10.73 -8.39
CA ILE A 62 10.64 11.93 -7.52
C ILE A 62 9.22 12.47 -7.26
N GLU A 63 8.36 12.51 -8.27
CA GLU A 63 6.97 12.97 -8.13
C GLU A 63 6.17 12.20 -7.06
N ALA A 64 6.54 10.96 -6.76
CA ALA A 64 5.88 10.18 -5.70
C ALA A 64 6.08 10.75 -4.29
N LEU A 65 7.21 11.43 -4.01
CA LEU A 65 7.58 11.91 -2.68
C LEU A 65 7.68 13.43 -2.54
N TYR A 66 7.72 14.16 -3.64
CA TYR A 66 7.90 15.61 -3.65
C TYR A 66 6.73 16.27 -4.38
N SER A 67 6.40 17.50 -3.99
CA SER A 67 5.26 18.21 -4.58
C SER A 67 5.53 18.56 -6.05
N ALA A 68 4.47 18.76 -6.83
CA ALA A 68 4.59 19.19 -8.22
C ALA A 68 5.40 20.48 -8.37
N LYS A 69 5.28 21.41 -7.41
CA LYS A 69 6.09 22.63 -7.36
C LYS A 69 7.58 22.34 -7.23
N PHE A 70 7.96 21.37 -6.39
CA PHE A 70 9.35 20.97 -6.24
C PHE A 70 9.89 20.35 -7.54
N VAL A 71 9.12 19.45 -8.17
CA VAL A 71 9.54 18.79 -9.41
C VAL A 71 9.67 19.78 -10.56
N ALA A 72 8.73 20.73 -10.68
CA ALA A 72 8.81 21.80 -11.68
C ALA A 72 10.06 22.67 -11.49
N GLY A 73 10.38 23.04 -10.24
CA GLY A 73 11.62 23.75 -9.92
C GLY A 73 12.86 22.93 -10.26
N LEU A 74 12.87 21.63 -9.95
CA LEU A 74 13.98 20.75 -10.32
C LEU A 74 14.19 20.69 -11.85
N ARG A 75 13.12 20.58 -12.65
CA ARG A 75 13.23 20.59 -14.12
C ARG A 75 13.83 21.90 -14.62
N GLN A 76 13.38 23.04 -14.10
CA GLN A 76 13.94 24.36 -14.43
C GLN A 76 15.42 24.46 -14.07
N ASP A 77 15.81 23.99 -12.88
CA ASP A 77 17.20 23.99 -12.44
C ASP A 77 18.08 23.13 -13.36
N LEU A 78 17.60 21.94 -13.75
CA LEU A 78 18.33 21.04 -14.65
C LEU A 78 18.52 21.67 -16.03
N ASP A 79 17.49 22.29 -16.58
CA ASP A 79 17.55 22.95 -17.89
C ASP A 79 18.48 24.17 -17.87
N ALA A 80 18.45 24.97 -16.80
CA ALA A 80 19.35 26.10 -16.62
C ALA A 80 20.83 25.64 -16.55
N LEU A 81 21.11 24.56 -15.81
CA LEU A 81 22.46 23.98 -15.74
C LEU A 81 22.94 23.50 -17.12
N ARG A 82 22.07 22.87 -17.90
CA ARG A 82 22.40 22.42 -19.27
C ARG A 82 22.66 23.58 -20.21
N GLN A 83 21.82 24.61 -20.18
CA GLN A 83 22.01 25.82 -20.99
C GLN A 83 23.31 26.54 -20.64
N ALA A 84 23.75 26.49 -19.39
CA ALA A 84 25.05 26.99 -18.94
C ALA A 84 26.24 26.08 -19.28
N GLY A 85 26.04 24.97 -19.99
CA GLY A 85 27.08 23.98 -20.32
C GLY A 85 27.50 23.10 -19.13
N GLN A 86 26.80 23.17 -18.00
CA GLN A 86 27.12 22.46 -16.75
C GLN A 86 26.43 21.09 -16.69
N HIS A 87 26.59 20.29 -17.75
CA HIS A 87 25.95 18.97 -17.88
C HIS A 87 26.28 18.01 -16.73
N SER A 88 27.53 18.03 -16.25
CA SER A 88 27.96 17.19 -15.13
C SER A 88 27.27 17.52 -13.81
N LEU A 89 26.97 18.80 -13.56
CA LEU A 89 26.23 19.24 -12.37
C LEU A 89 24.76 18.88 -12.46
N ALA A 90 24.15 18.99 -13.65
CA ALA A 90 22.79 18.50 -13.89
C ALA A 90 22.69 16.98 -13.62
N GLN A 91 23.65 16.20 -14.12
CA GLN A 91 23.72 14.76 -13.85
C GLN A 91 23.93 14.46 -12.36
N ALA A 92 24.87 15.13 -11.70
CA ALA A 92 25.12 14.94 -10.27
C ALA A 92 23.88 15.26 -9.41
N ARG A 93 23.05 16.20 -9.87
CA ARG A 93 21.78 16.53 -9.21
C ARG A 93 20.78 15.38 -9.30
N LEU A 94 20.60 14.79 -10.49
CA LEU A 94 19.77 13.59 -10.68
C LEU A 94 20.31 12.40 -9.89
N ASP A 95 21.63 12.20 -9.91
CA ASP A 95 22.32 11.14 -9.18
C ASP A 95 22.07 11.19 -7.68
N SER A 96 21.92 12.40 -7.11
CA SER A 96 21.63 12.56 -5.68
C SER A 96 20.29 11.92 -5.27
N PHE A 97 19.36 11.77 -6.21
CA PHE A 97 18.11 11.04 -6.01
C PHE A 97 18.28 9.54 -6.35
N SER A 98 18.84 9.22 -7.51
CA SER A 98 18.94 7.82 -7.98
C SER A 98 19.78 6.94 -7.05
N ARG A 99 20.86 7.47 -6.45
CA ARG A 99 21.70 6.74 -5.46
C ARG A 99 20.95 6.25 -4.23
N ARG A 100 19.78 6.84 -3.94
CA ARG A 100 18.94 6.41 -2.82
C ARG A 100 18.00 5.27 -3.20
N MET A 101 17.71 5.08 -4.49
CA MET A 101 16.80 4.04 -4.99
C MET A 101 17.43 2.65 -4.77
N GLY A 102 16.59 1.63 -4.60
CA GLY A 102 17.00 0.27 -4.21
C GLY A 102 17.44 0.13 -2.74
N SER A 103 17.63 1.23 -2.01
CA SER A 103 18.12 1.17 -0.61
C SER A 103 16.98 1.00 0.40
N LEU A 104 16.85 -0.20 0.97
CA LEU A 104 15.91 -0.50 2.06
C LEU A 104 16.11 0.42 3.28
N SER A 105 17.36 0.72 3.64
CA SER A 105 17.68 1.61 4.77
C SER A 105 17.17 3.03 4.54
N ASN A 106 17.37 3.58 3.34
CA ASN A 106 16.86 4.91 3.00
C ASN A 106 15.32 4.90 2.88
N PHE A 107 14.73 3.83 2.35
CA PHE A 107 13.28 3.63 2.33
C PHE A 107 12.70 3.71 3.74
N MET A 108 13.21 2.91 4.67
CA MET A 108 12.71 2.85 6.04
C MET A 108 12.92 4.17 6.79
N LYS A 109 14.05 4.84 6.56
CA LYS A 109 14.32 6.18 7.12
C LYS A 109 13.29 7.19 6.64
N SER A 110 13.04 7.25 5.33
CA SER A 110 12.07 8.19 4.74
C SER A 110 10.65 7.91 5.19
N LEU A 111 10.22 6.65 5.20
CA LEU A 111 8.90 6.24 5.68
C LEU A 111 8.67 6.72 7.12
N LYS A 112 9.58 6.37 8.02
CA LYS A 112 9.50 6.73 9.44
C LYS A 112 9.53 8.25 9.65
N GLN A 113 10.41 8.96 8.96
CA GLN A 113 10.54 10.42 9.10
C GLN A 113 9.30 11.15 8.59
N ARG A 114 8.82 10.80 7.39
CA ARG A 114 7.64 11.43 6.79
C ARG A 114 6.39 11.16 7.61
N PHE A 115 6.21 9.93 8.09
CA PHE A 115 5.10 9.61 8.98
C PHE A 115 5.19 10.37 10.31
N SER A 116 6.37 10.45 10.93
CA SER A 116 6.55 11.22 12.17
C SER A 116 6.19 12.69 11.95
N SER A 117 6.64 13.30 10.85
CA SER A 117 6.31 14.68 10.51
C SER A 117 4.81 14.90 10.27
N PHE A 118 4.14 13.94 9.64
CA PHE A 118 2.67 13.95 9.48
C PHE A 118 1.98 13.87 10.85
N TYR A 119 2.33 12.87 11.65
CA TYR A 119 1.70 12.61 12.94
C TYR A 119 1.88 13.81 13.89
N ASN A 120 3.11 14.31 14.01
CA ASN A 120 3.47 15.45 14.84
C ASN A 120 2.68 16.71 14.46
N ARG A 121 2.57 17.01 13.17
CA ARG A 121 1.80 18.16 12.67
C ARG A 121 0.31 18.05 13.00
N ASN A 122 -0.26 16.86 12.83
CA ASN A 122 -1.69 16.63 13.07
C ASN A 122 -2.04 16.60 14.57
N HIS A 123 -1.10 16.23 15.43
CA HIS A 123 -1.30 16.10 16.88
C HIS A 123 -0.64 17.22 17.70
N GLN A 124 -0.15 18.29 17.04
CA GLN A 124 0.56 19.40 17.70
C GLN A 124 1.71 18.93 18.59
N ARG A 125 2.38 17.85 18.20
CA ARG A 125 3.50 17.22 18.90
C ARG A 125 4.82 17.58 18.23
N SER A 126 5.92 17.49 18.96
CA SER A 126 7.28 17.48 18.43
C SER A 126 8.04 16.23 18.92
N GLY A 127 9.21 15.95 18.33
CA GLY A 127 10.07 14.82 18.74
C GLY A 127 9.85 13.51 17.98
N THR A 128 10.52 12.44 18.44
CA THR A 128 10.58 11.13 17.77
C THR A 128 9.30 10.32 18.01
N LEU A 129 8.84 9.58 17.00
CA LEU A 129 7.69 8.66 17.15
C LEU A 129 8.11 7.19 17.32
N TRP A 130 9.31 6.87 16.84
CA TRP A 130 9.83 5.51 16.76
C TRP A 130 10.99 5.35 17.76
N GLU A 131 10.92 4.35 18.63
CA GLU A 131 11.98 4.05 19.62
C GLU A 131 13.13 3.28 19.01
N GLU A 132 12.83 2.20 18.27
CA GLU A 132 13.83 1.28 17.76
C GLU A 132 14.13 1.52 16.28
N ARG A 133 15.37 1.14 15.89
CA ARG A 133 15.71 0.86 14.50
C ARG A 133 14.78 -0.22 13.96
N PHE A 134 14.54 -0.21 12.64
CA PHE A 134 13.78 -1.31 12.06
C PHE A 134 14.58 -2.59 12.19
N ARG A 135 13.89 -3.71 12.42
CA ARG A 135 14.48 -5.04 12.30
C ARG A 135 14.20 -5.51 10.88
N SER A 136 15.23 -5.89 10.15
CA SER A 136 15.11 -6.53 8.85
C SER A 136 15.67 -7.94 8.96
N VAL A 137 14.86 -8.92 8.58
CA VAL A 137 15.29 -10.30 8.40
C VAL A 137 15.41 -10.49 6.89
N ILE A 138 16.61 -10.79 6.41
CA ILE A 138 16.79 -11.24 5.03
C ILE A 138 16.20 -12.65 4.97
N VAL A 139 15.22 -12.83 4.09
CA VAL A 139 14.63 -14.14 3.83
C VAL A 139 15.37 -14.71 2.64
N GLU A 140 16.44 -15.45 2.93
CA GLU A 140 17.07 -16.32 1.95
C GLU A 140 16.25 -17.61 1.89
N GLY A 141 15.58 -17.85 0.78
CA GLY A 141 14.72 -19.01 0.64
C GLY A 141 14.02 -19.05 -0.70
N ASP A 142 13.52 -20.23 -1.05
CA ASP A 142 12.66 -20.43 -2.20
C ASP A 142 11.34 -19.65 -2.06
N GLU A 143 10.51 -19.69 -3.10
CA GLU A 143 9.20 -19.00 -3.12
C GLU A 143 8.31 -19.35 -1.91
N ARG A 144 8.51 -20.53 -1.30
CA ARG A 144 7.73 -21.00 -0.13
C ARG A 144 8.09 -20.23 1.14
N ALA A 145 9.36 -19.90 1.34
CA ALA A 145 9.77 -19.10 2.50
C ALA A 145 9.16 -17.68 2.45
N LEU A 146 9.19 -17.05 1.27
CA LEU A 146 8.57 -15.75 1.03
C LEU A 146 7.05 -15.80 1.24
N LEU A 147 6.38 -16.81 0.67
CA LEU A 147 4.95 -17.02 0.86
C LEU A 147 4.61 -17.21 2.35
N THR A 148 5.37 -18.02 3.08
CA THR A 148 5.15 -18.24 4.52
C THR A 148 5.23 -16.93 5.32
N MET A 149 6.21 -16.08 5.01
CA MET A 149 6.33 -14.77 5.65
C MET A 149 5.16 -13.84 5.29
N ALA A 150 4.73 -13.85 4.02
CA ALA A 150 3.59 -13.06 3.58
C ALA A 150 2.30 -13.48 4.33
N LEU A 151 2.02 -14.78 4.39
CA LEU A 151 0.87 -15.34 5.12
C LEU A 151 0.94 -14.97 6.60
N TYR A 152 2.11 -15.11 7.23
CA TYR A 152 2.31 -14.70 8.62
C TYR A 152 1.97 -13.22 8.84
N ILE A 153 2.40 -12.34 7.92
CA ILE A 153 2.12 -10.90 7.97
C ILE A 153 0.61 -10.65 7.89
N ASP A 154 -0.07 -11.19 6.89
CA ASP A 154 -1.51 -10.99 6.66
C ASP A 154 -2.38 -11.67 7.74
N LEU A 155 -1.85 -12.63 8.51
CA LEU A 155 -2.51 -13.26 9.66
C LEU A 155 -2.39 -12.47 10.98
N ASN A 156 -1.57 -11.41 11.05
CA ASN A 156 -1.41 -10.63 12.29
C ASN A 156 -2.75 -10.10 12.86
N PRO A 157 -3.70 -9.58 12.06
CA PRO A 157 -4.98 -9.11 12.56
C PRO A 157 -5.83 -10.22 13.21
N ILE A 158 -5.79 -11.44 12.65
CA ILE A 158 -6.48 -12.62 13.20
C ILE A 158 -5.85 -13.03 14.52
N ARG A 159 -4.51 -13.14 14.54
CA ARG A 159 -3.74 -13.57 15.70
C ARG A 159 -3.88 -12.56 16.86
N ALA A 160 -4.09 -11.28 16.54
CA ALA A 160 -4.39 -10.22 17.50
C ALA A 160 -5.89 -10.17 17.92
N GLY A 161 -6.77 -10.95 17.30
CA GLY A 161 -8.21 -10.95 17.56
C GLY A 161 -8.93 -9.68 17.11
N LEU A 162 -8.40 -8.96 16.11
CA LEU A 162 -8.99 -7.71 15.60
C LEU A 162 -10.14 -7.96 14.63
N VAL A 163 -10.07 -9.05 13.86
CA VAL A 163 -11.09 -9.48 12.89
C VAL A 163 -11.13 -11.01 12.87
N SER A 164 -12.21 -11.59 12.31
CA SER A 164 -12.35 -13.03 12.09
C SER A 164 -12.01 -13.46 10.66
N ASP A 165 -11.95 -12.52 9.71
CA ASP A 165 -11.54 -12.79 8.33
C ASP A 165 -10.42 -11.81 7.91
N PRO A 166 -9.28 -12.29 7.37
CA PRO A 166 -8.20 -11.42 6.93
C PRO A 166 -8.64 -10.33 5.94
N ALA A 167 -9.66 -10.61 5.12
CA ALA A 167 -10.21 -9.65 4.16
C ALA A 167 -10.93 -8.46 4.83
N GLU A 168 -11.25 -8.54 6.12
CA GLU A 168 -11.92 -7.47 6.87
C GLU A 168 -10.96 -6.45 7.45
N TYR A 169 -9.66 -6.78 7.59
CA TYR A 169 -8.68 -5.85 8.13
C TYR A 169 -8.07 -4.96 7.04
N ARG A 170 -8.69 -3.81 6.78
CA ARG A 170 -8.31 -2.85 5.73
C ARG A 170 -6.80 -2.55 5.62
N PHE A 171 -6.08 -2.55 6.74
CA PHE A 171 -4.69 -2.11 6.80
C PHE A 171 -3.67 -3.26 6.67
N CYS A 172 -4.03 -4.32 5.94
CA CYS A 172 -3.10 -5.33 5.44
C CYS A 172 -3.15 -5.49 3.92
N GLY A 173 -2.11 -6.10 3.35
CA GLY A 173 -1.94 -6.26 1.91
C GLY A 173 -3.03 -7.14 1.30
N TYR A 174 -3.40 -8.24 1.97
CA TYR A 174 -4.46 -9.12 1.48
C TYR A 174 -5.82 -8.41 1.37
N ALA A 175 -6.25 -7.67 2.41
CA ALA A 175 -7.51 -6.94 2.37
C ALA A 175 -7.50 -5.82 1.31
N GLU A 176 -6.39 -5.11 1.14
CA GLU A 176 -6.23 -4.13 0.05
C GLU A 176 -6.37 -4.78 -1.33
N ALA A 177 -5.78 -5.95 -1.54
CA ALA A 177 -5.85 -6.67 -2.81
C ALA A 177 -7.28 -7.15 -3.11
N VAL A 178 -7.99 -7.70 -2.11
CA VAL A 178 -9.42 -8.04 -2.19
C VAL A 178 -10.27 -6.79 -2.48
N GLY A 179 -9.96 -5.67 -1.84
CA GLY A 179 -10.59 -4.37 -2.05
C GLY A 179 -10.34 -3.75 -3.44
N GLY A 180 -9.42 -4.31 -4.23
CA GLY A 180 -9.13 -3.86 -5.60
C GLY A 180 -7.88 -2.99 -5.73
N GLY A 181 -7.03 -2.93 -4.73
CA GLY A 181 -5.74 -2.23 -4.80
C GLY A 181 -4.79 -2.91 -5.79
N HIS A 182 -4.51 -2.26 -6.92
CA HIS A 182 -3.63 -2.78 -7.97
C HIS A 182 -2.25 -3.17 -7.43
N ALA A 183 -1.56 -2.27 -6.71
CA ALA A 183 -0.23 -2.54 -6.17
C ALA A 183 -0.20 -3.72 -5.19
N ALA A 184 -1.25 -3.92 -4.38
CA ALA A 184 -1.33 -5.08 -3.49
C ALA A 184 -1.59 -6.37 -4.25
N ARG A 185 -2.42 -6.34 -5.31
CA ARG A 185 -2.62 -7.50 -6.18
C ARG A 185 -1.34 -7.92 -6.86
N GLU A 186 -0.58 -6.97 -7.41
CA GLU A 186 0.72 -7.24 -8.03
C GLU A 186 1.69 -7.88 -7.04
N GLY A 187 1.78 -7.35 -5.81
CA GLY A 187 2.61 -7.91 -4.76
C GLY A 187 2.25 -9.34 -4.35
N LEU A 188 0.95 -9.68 -4.33
CA LEU A 188 0.51 -11.06 -4.07
C LEU A 188 0.69 -11.96 -5.29
N LEU A 189 0.47 -11.46 -6.50
CA LEU A 189 0.68 -12.21 -7.76
C LEU A 189 2.14 -12.68 -7.88
N SER A 190 3.11 -11.86 -7.47
CA SER A 190 4.52 -12.26 -7.51
C SER A 190 4.90 -13.32 -6.47
N LEU A 191 4.09 -13.53 -5.41
CA LEU A 191 4.34 -14.55 -4.39
C LEU A 191 3.88 -15.95 -4.81
N VAL A 192 3.02 -16.05 -5.82
CA VAL A 192 2.39 -17.30 -6.27
C VAL A 192 2.57 -17.46 -7.78
N SER A 193 3.81 -17.35 -8.23
CA SER A 193 4.19 -17.35 -9.66
C SER A 193 3.77 -18.64 -10.40
N TRP A 194 3.60 -19.75 -9.67
CA TRP A 194 3.26 -21.08 -10.18
C TRP A 194 1.78 -21.27 -10.55
N ILE A 195 0.90 -20.32 -10.21
CA ILE A 195 -0.52 -20.35 -10.60
C ILE A 195 -0.81 -19.32 -11.70
N PRO A 196 -1.90 -19.50 -12.48
CA PRO A 196 -2.29 -18.54 -13.50
C PRO A 196 -2.38 -17.13 -12.93
N ARG A 197 -1.80 -16.14 -13.64
CA ARG A 197 -1.75 -14.72 -13.25
C ARG A 197 -3.11 -14.01 -13.36
N SER A 198 -4.18 -14.67 -12.94
CA SER A 198 -5.48 -14.04 -12.73
C SER A 198 -5.66 -13.73 -11.25
N TRP A 199 -6.14 -12.53 -10.93
CA TRP A 199 -6.43 -12.17 -9.54
C TRP A 199 -7.42 -13.16 -8.89
N ARG A 200 -8.37 -13.71 -9.66
CA ARG A 200 -9.35 -14.68 -9.14
C ARG A 200 -8.67 -15.96 -8.64
N SER A 201 -7.71 -16.49 -9.39
CA SER A 201 -6.94 -17.68 -9.01
C SER A 201 -6.03 -17.39 -7.82
N VAL A 202 -5.30 -16.28 -7.85
CA VAL A 202 -4.41 -15.87 -6.76
C VAL A 202 -5.16 -15.63 -5.46
N GLN A 203 -6.27 -14.90 -5.51
CA GLN A 203 -7.11 -14.65 -4.33
C GLN A 203 -7.55 -15.97 -3.69
N ALA A 204 -8.00 -16.92 -4.50
CA ALA A 204 -8.53 -18.19 -4.04
C ALA A 204 -7.44 -19.02 -3.35
N GLU A 205 -6.30 -19.20 -4.04
CA GLU A 205 -5.18 -19.96 -3.51
C GLU A 205 -4.60 -19.32 -2.25
N TYR A 206 -4.32 -18.02 -2.29
CA TYR A 206 -3.79 -17.30 -1.14
C TYR A 206 -4.74 -17.37 0.06
N ARG A 207 -6.06 -17.37 -0.17
CA ARG A 207 -7.05 -17.53 0.90
C ARG A 207 -7.01 -18.93 1.51
N ARG A 208 -6.90 -20.00 0.71
CA ARG A 208 -6.74 -21.36 1.24
C ARG A 208 -5.51 -21.45 2.12
N LEU A 209 -4.39 -20.92 1.64
CA LEU A 209 -3.12 -20.89 2.35
C LEU A 209 -3.20 -20.08 3.66
N LEU A 210 -3.92 -18.95 3.66
CA LEU A 210 -4.17 -18.18 4.89
C LEU A 210 -4.93 -19.00 5.92
N TYR A 211 -6.00 -19.69 5.50
CA TYR A 211 -6.82 -20.46 6.44
C TYR A 211 -6.11 -21.70 6.98
N SER A 212 -5.43 -22.46 6.12
CA SER A 212 -4.68 -23.65 6.55
C SER A 212 -3.47 -23.29 7.44
N THR A 213 -2.72 -22.25 7.10
CA THR A 213 -1.59 -21.74 7.92
C THR A 213 -2.10 -21.04 9.18
N GLY A 214 -3.30 -20.47 9.09
CA GLY A 214 -3.95 -19.67 10.11
C GLY A 214 -4.72 -20.47 11.16
N GLU A 215 -4.75 -21.80 11.07
CA GLU A 215 -5.47 -22.63 12.04
C GLU A 215 -5.08 -22.31 13.48
N GLU A 216 -6.09 -22.36 14.36
CA GLU A 216 -5.94 -22.15 15.79
C GLU A 216 -5.12 -23.28 16.41
N THR A 217 -4.21 -22.91 17.29
CA THR A 217 -3.45 -23.85 18.12
C THR A 217 -3.62 -23.48 19.58
N SER A 218 -3.18 -24.36 20.48
CA SER A 218 -3.17 -24.06 21.92
C SER A 218 -2.42 -22.78 22.30
N ILE A 219 -1.55 -22.27 21.41
CA ILE A 219 -0.69 -21.11 21.65
C ILE A 219 -1.17 -19.88 20.85
N ARG A 220 -1.81 -20.06 19.69
CA ARG A 220 -2.12 -18.97 18.76
C ARG A 220 -3.57 -19.00 18.33
N LYS A 221 -4.30 -17.92 18.59
CA LYS A 221 -5.66 -17.67 18.07
C LYS A 221 -5.69 -17.76 16.55
N GLY A 222 -6.67 -18.43 15.96
CA GLY A 222 -6.69 -18.68 14.53
C GLY A 222 -8.06 -19.07 14.03
N PHE A 223 -8.09 -19.80 12.92
CA PHE A 223 -9.32 -20.37 12.38
C PHE A 223 -9.59 -21.76 12.99
N SER A 224 -10.86 -22.06 13.21
CA SER A 224 -11.27 -23.42 13.54
C SER A 224 -11.09 -24.35 12.33
N ARG A 225 -11.01 -25.67 12.58
CA ARG A 225 -10.98 -26.66 11.48
C ARG A 225 -12.22 -26.58 10.59
N GLU A 226 -13.36 -26.20 11.16
CA GLU A 226 -14.62 -26.04 10.42
C GLU A 226 -14.55 -24.84 9.47
N GLU A 227 -13.97 -23.72 9.91
CA GLU A 227 -13.74 -22.54 9.08
C GLU A 227 -12.78 -22.83 7.93
N THR A 228 -11.66 -23.54 8.20
CA THR A 228 -10.72 -23.96 7.17
C THR A 228 -11.39 -24.90 6.16
N ALA A 229 -12.15 -25.90 6.64
CA ALA A 229 -12.89 -26.82 5.77
C ALA A 229 -13.93 -26.09 4.90
N ALA A 230 -14.60 -25.06 5.44
CA ALA A 230 -15.56 -24.25 4.69
C ALA A 230 -14.91 -23.42 3.57
N VAL A 231 -13.66 -22.94 3.77
CA VAL A 231 -12.88 -22.26 2.73
C VAL A 231 -12.40 -23.26 1.68
N GLU A 232 -11.96 -24.45 2.09
CA GLU A 232 -11.53 -25.50 1.16
C GLU A 232 -12.70 -26.00 0.30
N ALA A 233 -13.89 -26.20 0.88
CA ALA A 233 -15.10 -26.59 0.16
C ALA A 233 -15.54 -25.57 -0.91
N ARG A 234 -15.04 -24.32 -0.83
CA ARG A 234 -15.26 -23.26 -1.82
C ARG A 234 -14.03 -23.02 -2.71
N GLU A 235 -13.02 -23.88 -2.61
CA GLU A 235 -11.73 -23.75 -3.31
C GLU A 235 -11.06 -22.39 -3.04
N GLY A 236 -11.29 -21.79 -1.85
CA GLY A 236 -10.78 -20.47 -1.50
C GLY A 236 -11.51 -19.29 -2.13
N HIS A 237 -12.52 -19.51 -2.97
CA HIS A 237 -13.25 -18.41 -3.59
C HIS A 237 -14.07 -17.62 -2.56
N LEU A 238 -13.89 -16.30 -2.59
CA LEU A 238 -14.75 -15.39 -1.84
C LEU A 238 -16.15 -15.33 -2.48
N PRO A 239 -17.24 -15.44 -1.69
CA PRO A 239 -18.58 -15.20 -2.20
C PRO A 239 -18.67 -13.81 -2.86
N ALA A 240 -19.33 -13.71 -4.02
CA ALA A 240 -19.40 -12.46 -4.79
C ALA A 240 -19.90 -11.27 -3.96
N GLY A 241 -20.92 -11.50 -3.11
CA GLY A 241 -21.42 -10.47 -2.21
C GLY A 241 -20.41 -10.04 -1.14
N ALA A 242 -19.57 -10.96 -0.64
CA ALA A 242 -18.50 -10.63 0.29
C ALA A 242 -17.41 -9.80 -0.43
N ALA A 243 -16.93 -10.26 -1.58
CA ALA A 243 -15.95 -9.54 -2.39
C ALA A 243 -16.42 -8.11 -2.75
N LEU A 244 -17.70 -7.96 -3.12
CA LEU A 244 -18.29 -6.65 -3.38
C LEU A 244 -18.35 -5.78 -2.12
N ARG A 245 -18.75 -6.33 -0.96
CA ARG A 245 -18.74 -5.59 0.31
C ARG A 245 -17.34 -5.13 0.70
N HIS A 246 -16.31 -5.97 0.56
CA HIS A 246 -14.93 -5.56 0.82
C HIS A 246 -14.50 -4.43 -0.12
N ARG A 247 -14.81 -4.55 -1.42
CA ARG A 247 -14.53 -3.48 -2.39
C ARG A 247 -15.26 -2.19 -2.05
N ILE A 248 -16.54 -2.26 -1.71
CA ILE A 248 -17.32 -1.08 -1.29
C ILE A 248 -16.73 -0.48 -0.03
N ARG A 249 -16.51 -1.25 1.04
CA ARG A 249 -15.93 -0.77 2.31
C ARG A 249 -14.59 -0.08 2.08
N TYR A 250 -13.73 -0.71 1.30
CA TYR A 250 -12.43 -0.16 0.92
C TYR A 250 -12.56 1.19 0.20
N LEU A 251 -13.57 1.34 -0.67
CA LEU A 251 -13.89 2.58 -1.40
C LEU A 251 -14.63 3.63 -0.57
N SER A 252 -15.62 3.23 0.24
CA SER A 252 -16.62 4.08 0.89
C SER A 252 -16.17 4.67 2.22
N GLU A 253 -15.11 4.14 2.82
CA GLU A 253 -14.40 4.81 3.91
C GLU A 253 -13.46 5.93 3.39
N GLY A 254 -13.44 6.16 2.08
CA GLY A 254 -13.18 7.50 1.54
C GLY A 254 -14.36 8.41 1.86
N VAL A 255 -14.09 9.56 2.48
CA VAL A 255 -15.05 10.45 3.19
C VAL A 255 -16.36 10.79 2.44
N ILE A 256 -16.42 10.66 1.11
CA ILE A 256 -17.61 10.96 0.30
C ILE A 256 -17.65 10.06 -0.94
N LEU A 257 -18.85 9.63 -1.33
CA LEU A 257 -19.14 9.04 -2.64
C LEU A 257 -20.22 9.86 -3.34
N GLY A 258 -20.03 10.20 -4.62
CA GLY A 258 -21.06 10.85 -5.44
C GLY A 258 -20.56 11.30 -6.82
N SER A 259 -21.41 12.02 -7.55
CA SER A 259 -21.05 12.57 -8.87
C SER A 259 -19.95 13.63 -8.78
N ARG A 260 -19.28 13.95 -9.90
CA ARG A 260 -18.23 14.98 -9.94
C ARG A 260 -18.69 16.30 -9.33
N GLY A 261 -19.86 16.79 -9.74
CA GLY A 261 -20.43 18.03 -9.19
C GLY A 261 -20.74 17.93 -7.69
N PHE A 262 -21.13 16.76 -7.19
CA PHE A 262 -21.38 16.56 -5.76
C PHE A 262 -20.10 16.56 -4.94
N ILE A 263 -19.06 15.87 -5.41
CA ILE A 263 -17.77 15.82 -4.74
C ILE A 263 -17.12 17.21 -4.73
N ASP A 264 -17.10 17.92 -5.87
CA ASP A 264 -16.52 19.26 -5.99
C ASP A 264 -17.26 20.26 -5.08
N SER A 265 -18.60 20.21 -5.07
CA SER A 265 -19.43 21.05 -4.20
C SER A 265 -19.23 20.76 -2.70
N TRP A 266 -19.15 19.48 -2.32
CA TRP A 266 -18.88 19.11 -0.93
C TRP A 266 -17.48 19.56 -0.49
N LEU A 267 -16.46 19.41 -1.35
CA LEU A 267 -15.10 19.85 -1.08
C LEU A 267 -15.05 21.36 -0.85
N ASP A 268 -15.73 22.14 -1.70
CA ASP A 268 -15.83 23.60 -1.55
C ASP A 268 -16.52 24.02 -0.25
N GLN A 269 -17.62 23.35 0.11
CA GLN A 269 -18.36 23.63 1.35
C GLN A 269 -17.58 23.23 2.62
N ASN A 270 -16.68 22.25 2.52
CA ASN A 270 -15.95 21.70 3.66
C ASN A 270 -14.46 22.09 3.67
N ARG A 271 -14.02 23.05 2.83
CA ARG A 271 -12.62 23.54 2.78
C ARG A 271 -12.03 23.91 4.15
N TRP A 272 -12.86 24.44 5.05
CA TRP A 272 -12.46 24.83 6.40
C TRP A 272 -11.99 23.65 7.27
N ARG A 273 -12.47 22.42 7.01
CA ARG A 273 -12.07 21.20 7.74
C ARG A 273 -10.69 20.67 7.34
N PHE A 274 -10.17 21.06 6.18
CA PHE A 274 -8.97 20.45 5.59
C PHE A 274 -7.75 21.41 5.48
N GLY A 275 -7.89 22.65 5.95
CA GLY A 275 -6.81 23.65 5.97
C GLY A 275 -6.52 24.27 4.59
N ARG A 276 -6.24 25.58 4.56
CA ARG A 276 -6.20 26.43 3.35
C ARG A 276 -5.18 26.07 2.25
N GLU A 277 -4.33 25.05 2.45
CA GLU A 277 -3.23 24.73 1.51
C GLU A 277 -3.21 23.29 0.96
N ARG A 278 -4.23 22.47 1.23
CA ARG A 278 -4.31 21.12 0.63
C ARG A 278 -5.32 21.09 -0.50
N ALA A 279 -4.88 21.43 -1.72
CA ALA A 279 -5.42 20.71 -2.87
C ALA A 279 -5.08 19.23 -2.64
N PHE A 280 -6.08 18.35 -2.66
CA PHE A 280 -5.84 16.92 -2.60
C PHE A 280 -4.89 16.53 -3.76
N GLU A 281 -3.60 16.30 -3.49
CA GLU A 281 -2.62 15.77 -4.46
C GLU A 281 -2.92 14.31 -4.89
N SER A 282 -4.08 13.78 -4.50
CA SER A 282 -4.69 12.60 -5.10
C SER A 282 -6.17 12.91 -5.28
N PRO A 283 -6.70 12.97 -6.52
CA PRO A 283 -8.10 13.30 -6.72
C PRO A 283 -8.98 12.30 -5.93
N PRO A 284 -10.16 12.72 -5.43
CA PRO A 284 -11.16 11.78 -4.96
C PRO A 284 -11.33 10.69 -6.03
N ARG A 285 -11.14 9.42 -5.64
CA ARG A 285 -11.10 8.31 -6.61
C ARG A 285 -12.44 8.26 -7.34
N ARG A 286 -12.35 8.33 -8.66
CA ARG A 286 -13.46 8.60 -9.58
C ARG A 286 -14.36 7.37 -9.68
N LEU A 287 -15.66 7.61 -9.81
CA LEU A 287 -16.61 6.56 -10.20
C LEU A 287 -16.47 6.18 -11.70
N LEU A 288 -15.75 6.97 -12.50
CA LEU A 288 -15.63 6.80 -13.94
C LEU A 288 -14.54 5.81 -14.39
N ASP A 289 -13.74 5.28 -13.47
CA ASP A 289 -12.88 4.12 -13.74
C ASP A 289 -13.70 2.80 -13.71
N ILE A 290 -15.03 2.90 -13.58
CA ILE A 290 -16.02 1.82 -13.62
C ILE A 290 -16.66 1.73 -15.01
N ALA A 291 -15.84 1.45 -16.02
CA ALA A 291 -16.28 0.81 -17.27
C ALA A 291 -15.60 -0.57 -17.26
N LEU A 292 -16.26 -1.74 -17.29
CA LEU A 292 -17.51 -2.17 -17.90
C LEU A 292 -18.09 -3.34 -17.09
N LEU A 293 -19.34 -3.23 -16.63
CA LEU A 293 -20.27 -4.35 -16.62
C LEU A 293 -21.41 -3.95 -17.55
N ARG A 294 -21.21 -4.13 -18.86
CA ARG A 294 -22.38 -4.29 -19.74
C ARG A 294 -22.90 -5.70 -19.52
N PRO A 295 -24.19 -5.91 -19.20
CA PRO A 295 -24.77 -7.23 -19.32
C PRO A 295 -24.63 -7.72 -20.77
N PRO A 296 -24.47 -9.03 -21.01
CA PRO A 296 -24.46 -9.55 -22.37
C PRO A 296 -25.76 -9.12 -23.06
N GLN A 297 -25.63 -8.44 -24.20
CA GLN A 297 -26.76 -8.21 -25.07
C GLN A 297 -27.24 -9.59 -25.54
N THR A 298 -28.46 -9.94 -25.17
CA THR A 298 -29.20 -11.02 -25.82
C THR A 298 -29.27 -10.70 -27.30
N ALA A 299 -28.71 -11.56 -28.15
CA ALA A 299 -28.89 -11.49 -29.59
C ALA A 299 -30.39 -11.60 -29.91
N PRO A 300 -30.94 -10.78 -30.83
CA PRO A 300 -32.27 -11.02 -31.37
C PRO A 300 -32.18 -11.98 -32.56
N GLY A 301 -33.06 -12.99 -32.58
CA GLY A 301 -33.50 -13.72 -33.78
C GLY A 301 -32.51 -14.71 -34.37
#